data_AF-K9QK17-F1
#
_entry.id   AF-K9QK17-F1
#
_cell.length_a   1.000
_cell.length_b   1.000
_cell.length_c   1.000
_cell.angle_alpha   90.00
_cell.angle_beta   90.00
_cell.angle_gamma   90.00
#
_symmetry.space_group_name_H-M   'P 1'
#
loop_
_entity.id
_entity.type
_entity.pdbx_description
1 polymer ?
#
loop_
_entity_poly.entity_id
_entity_poly.type
_entity_poly.pdbx_seq_one_letter_code
_entity_poly.pdbx_strand_id
1 'polypeptide(L)'
;MDTAADLLFLNEEVALRINSFSEGEYLVIQTYPQEKSLKVSKRSFDYNDAKQYCELEGLSHDYATFELRIIRDNKLWTVNNLGYPRTISQQQDWKVSPEYFEAIKDNDNYGEIIVCFCSYPYFHGEAVECWHSVTCLVDDHGREIHSCPNCHISLVDELDDNSDDFYEQITQPAVCIGCANYHGQEYAEELLICAVHPYGWDGVSCPDFAVNNN
;
A
#
# COMPACT_ATOMS: atom_id res chain seq x y z
N MET A 1 -37.04 14.61 -18.77
CA MET A 1 -37.31 13.44 -19.62
C MET A 1 -35.97 13.12 -20.24
N ASP A 2 -35.34 12.09 -19.70
CA ASP A 2 -33.92 11.83 -19.92
C ASP A 2 -33.65 11.59 -21.41
N THR A 3 -32.56 12.18 -21.90
CA THR A 3 -32.17 12.19 -23.30
C THR A 3 -31.31 10.98 -23.65
N ALA A 4 -31.12 10.71 -24.95
CA ALA A 4 -30.25 9.63 -25.41
C ALA A 4 -28.79 9.72 -24.91
N ALA A 5 -28.36 10.88 -24.39
CA ALA A 5 -27.08 11.05 -23.71
C ALA A 5 -27.08 10.45 -22.28
N ASP A 6 -28.21 10.47 -21.57
CA ASP A 6 -28.34 9.91 -20.21
C ASP A 6 -28.36 8.36 -20.22
N LEU A 7 -28.68 7.77 -21.37
CA LEU A 7 -28.69 6.31 -21.60
C LEU A 7 -27.31 5.75 -22.00
N LEU A 8 -26.29 6.60 -22.22
CA LEU A 8 -24.91 6.16 -22.44
C LEU A 8 -24.30 5.49 -21.19
N PHE A 9 -24.82 5.78 -19.99
CA PHE A 9 -24.45 5.12 -18.73
C PHE A 9 -25.01 3.70 -18.57
N LEU A 10 -25.93 3.29 -19.45
CA LEU A 10 -26.49 1.93 -19.48
C LEU A 10 -25.70 1.01 -20.43
N ASN A 11 -24.59 1.51 -20.98
CA ASN A 11 -23.62 0.71 -21.72
C ASN A 11 -22.60 0.11 -20.73
N GLU A 12 -22.56 -1.22 -20.69
CA GLU A 12 -21.83 -2.00 -19.68
C GLU A 12 -20.29 -1.80 -19.75
N GLU A 13 -19.68 -1.60 -20.92
CA GLU A 13 -18.25 -1.21 -21.08
C GLU A 13 -17.96 0.27 -20.74
N VAL A 14 -18.99 1.11 -20.73
CA VAL A 14 -18.92 2.52 -20.35
C VAL A 14 -19.04 2.63 -18.83
N ALA A 15 -19.87 1.83 -18.17
CA ALA A 15 -19.97 1.78 -16.70
C ALA A 15 -18.79 1.08 -16.00
N LEU A 16 -18.20 0.02 -16.59
CA LEU A 16 -17.05 -0.71 -16.02
C LEU A 16 -15.74 0.12 -15.91
N ARG A 17 -15.65 1.26 -16.61
CA ARG A 17 -14.47 2.13 -16.73
C ARG A 17 -14.48 3.40 -15.87
N ILE A 18 -15.65 3.85 -15.41
CA ILE A 18 -15.86 5.15 -14.74
C ILE A 18 -15.84 4.93 -13.21
N ASN A 19 -14.73 4.81 -12.49
CA ASN A 19 -13.42 5.43 -12.63
C ASN A 19 -12.31 4.47 -12.18
N SER A 20 -11.77 3.68 -13.10
CA SER A 20 -10.38 3.24 -12.99
C SER A 20 -9.53 4.38 -13.53
N PHE A 21 -8.56 4.85 -12.74
CA PHE A 21 -7.87 6.11 -13.00
C PHE A 21 -7.29 6.21 -14.42
N SER A 22 -7.28 7.42 -14.98
CA SER A 22 -6.85 7.65 -16.36
C SER A 22 -5.34 7.82 -16.47
N GLU A 23 -4.76 7.37 -17.57
CA GLU A 23 -3.34 7.57 -17.86
C GLU A 23 -2.98 9.08 -17.85
N GLY A 24 -1.94 9.44 -17.10
CA GLY A 24 -1.51 10.82 -16.89
C GLY A 24 -2.36 11.63 -15.90
N GLU A 25 -3.35 11.01 -15.24
CA GLU A 25 -4.15 11.64 -14.20
C GLU A 25 -3.36 11.74 -12.90
N TYR A 26 -3.37 12.93 -12.30
CA TYR A 26 -2.87 13.18 -10.96
C TYR A 26 -3.95 12.93 -9.92
N LEU A 27 -3.58 12.19 -8.87
CA LEU A 27 -4.45 11.81 -7.78
C LEU A 27 -3.88 12.35 -6.48
N VAL A 28 -4.69 13.05 -5.70
CA VAL A 28 -4.39 13.34 -4.30
C VAL A 28 -5.02 12.24 -3.48
N ILE A 29 -4.18 11.41 -2.89
CA ILE A 29 -4.60 10.25 -2.10
C ILE A 29 -4.35 10.50 -0.63
N GLN A 30 -5.23 10.01 0.23
CA GLN A 30 -4.97 9.97 1.67
C GLN A 30 -4.03 8.79 1.96
N THR A 31 -2.83 9.07 2.49
CA THR A 31 -1.81 8.06 2.82
C THR A 31 -1.78 7.70 4.30
N TYR A 32 -2.33 8.55 5.17
CA TYR A 32 -2.54 8.27 6.58
C TYR A 32 -3.95 8.69 7.06
N PRO A 33 -4.62 7.90 7.92
CA PRO A 33 -4.27 6.52 8.30
C PRO A 33 -4.18 5.60 7.10
N GLN A 34 -3.43 4.49 7.25
CA GLN A 34 -3.24 3.54 6.15
C GLN A 34 -4.56 2.83 5.85
N GLU A 35 -5.06 3.02 4.64
CA GLU A 35 -6.28 2.38 4.16
C GLU A 35 -5.95 1.18 3.28
N LYS A 36 -6.76 0.11 3.39
CA LYS A 36 -6.66 -1.07 2.51
C LYS A 36 -7.02 -0.74 1.06
N SER A 37 -7.87 0.26 0.85
CA SER A 37 -8.28 0.74 -0.47
C SER A 37 -7.79 2.17 -0.71
N LEU A 38 -7.50 2.49 -1.97
CA LEU A 38 -7.09 3.84 -2.34
C LEU A 38 -8.22 4.84 -2.10
N LYS A 39 -8.03 5.74 -1.13
CA LYS A 39 -8.93 6.87 -0.89
C LYS A 39 -8.44 8.10 -1.64
N VAL A 40 -9.08 8.39 -2.76
CA VAL A 40 -8.75 9.54 -3.60
C VAL A 40 -9.59 10.75 -3.20
N SER A 41 -8.93 11.81 -2.75
CA SER A 41 -9.54 13.08 -2.34
C SER A 41 -9.74 14.02 -3.53
N LYS A 42 -8.79 14.04 -4.48
CA LYS A 42 -8.90 14.82 -5.71
C LYS A 42 -8.29 14.10 -6.89
N ARG A 43 -8.84 14.42 -8.06
CA ARG A 43 -8.37 14.01 -9.38
C ARG A 43 -8.17 15.25 -10.24
N SER A 44 -7.10 15.30 -11.01
CA SER A 44 -6.82 16.39 -11.94
C SER A 44 -5.83 15.95 -13.01
N PHE A 45 -5.88 16.57 -14.18
CA PHE A 45 -4.83 16.42 -15.19
C PHE A 45 -3.78 17.54 -15.12
N ASP A 46 -3.97 18.51 -14.23
CA ASP A 46 -3.03 19.61 -13.99
C ASP A 46 -2.27 19.36 -12.68
N TYR A 47 -0.94 19.24 -12.81
CA TYR A 47 -0.03 19.03 -11.69
C TYR A 47 -0.12 20.14 -10.64
N ASN A 48 -0.19 21.41 -11.06
CA ASN A 48 -0.16 22.54 -10.13
C ASN A 48 -1.48 22.62 -9.35
N ASP A 49 -2.60 22.38 -10.01
CA ASP A 49 -3.92 22.30 -9.36
C ASP A 49 -3.98 21.14 -8.36
N ALA A 50 -3.50 19.96 -8.74
CA ALA A 50 -3.46 18.80 -7.85
C ALA A 50 -2.51 19.01 -6.66
N LYS A 51 -1.34 19.60 -6.91
CA LYS A 51 -0.33 19.91 -5.89
C LYS A 51 -0.87 20.93 -4.89
N GLN A 52 -1.43 22.04 -5.37
CA GLN A 52 -1.98 23.08 -4.51
C GLN A 52 -3.09 22.51 -3.62
N TYR A 53 -3.96 21.66 -4.18
CA TYR A 53 -4.98 21.00 -3.38
C TYR A 53 -4.38 20.05 -2.34
N CYS A 54 -3.40 19.23 -2.71
CA CYS A 54 -2.71 18.32 -1.78
C CYS A 54 -2.08 19.08 -0.60
N GLU A 55 -1.44 20.21 -0.87
CA GLU A 55 -0.86 21.08 0.17
C GLU A 55 -1.94 21.66 1.09
N LEU A 56 -3.08 22.09 0.53
CA LEU A 56 -4.20 22.60 1.32
C LEU A 56 -4.85 21.53 2.19
N GLU A 57 -5.05 20.32 1.66
CA GLU A 57 -5.61 19.19 2.42
C GLU A 57 -4.70 18.75 3.56
N GLY A 58 -3.38 18.73 3.35
CA GLY A 58 -2.41 18.44 4.39
C GLY A 58 -2.37 19.49 5.51
N LEU A 59 -2.75 20.73 5.22
CA LEU A 59 -2.86 21.80 6.23
C LEU A 59 -4.21 21.81 6.95
N SER A 60 -5.25 21.19 6.38
CA SER A 60 -6.61 21.20 6.93
C SER A 60 -6.93 19.98 7.81
N HIS A 61 -6.05 18.98 7.85
CA HIS A 61 -6.26 17.75 8.61
C HIS A 61 -5.10 17.45 9.56
N ASP A 62 -5.37 17.53 10.85
CA ASP A 62 -4.35 17.27 11.89
C ASP A 62 -3.99 15.78 12.07
N TYR A 63 -4.84 14.87 11.56
CA TYR A 63 -4.71 13.41 11.75
C TYR A 63 -4.69 12.63 10.44
N ALA A 64 -4.55 13.32 9.30
CA ALA A 64 -4.51 12.67 7.99
C ALA A 64 -3.36 13.23 7.16
N THR A 65 -2.71 12.35 6.41
CA THR A 65 -1.68 12.74 5.45
C THR A 65 -2.20 12.51 4.05
N PHE A 66 -1.91 13.46 3.16
CA PHE A 66 -2.26 13.38 1.76
C PHE A 66 -1.01 13.47 0.92
N GLU A 67 -0.96 12.68 -0.15
CA GLU A 67 0.13 12.73 -1.10
C GLU A 67 -0.37 12.74 -2.53
N LEU A 68 0.42 13.43 -3.35
CA LEU A 68 0.20 13.51 -4.78
C LEU A 68 0.81 12.29 -5.48
N ARG A 69 0.07 11.74 -6.42
CA ARG A 69 0.44 10.61 -7.26
C ARG A 69 0.04 10.85 -8.71
N ILE A 70 0.63 10.09 -9.62
CA ILE A 70 0.25 10.09 -11.05
C ILE A 70 0.04 8.66 -11.52
N ILE A 71 -0.93 8.46 -12.40
CA ILE A 71 -1.14 7.18 -13.07
C ILE A 71 -0.30 7.12 -14.33
N ARG A 72 0.56 6.10 -14.41
CA ARG A 72 1.39 5.78 -15.57
C ARG A 72 1.47 4.26 -15.75
N ASP A 73 1.23 3.79 -16.96
CA ASP A 73 1.24 2.37 -17.31
C ASP A 73 0.28 1.54 -16.45
N ASN A 74 -0.92 2.10 -16.18
CA ASN A 74 -1.94 1.54 -15.27
C ASN A 74 -1.46 1.31 -13.82
N LYS A 75 -0.32 1.91 -13.43
CA LYS A 75 0.19 1.89 -12.07
C LYS A 75 0.20 3.28 -11.49
N LEU A 76 0.09 3.36 -10.18
CA LEU A 76 0.22 4.60 -9.44
C LEU A 76 1.70 4.88 -9.14
N TRP A 77 2.14 6.11 -9.32
CA TRP A 77 3.53 6.50 -9.10
C TRP A 77 3.59 7.70 -8.15
N THR A 78 4.60 7.72 -7.29
CA THR A 78 5.03 8.94 -6.62
C THR A 78 5.55 9.93 -7.65
N VAL A 79 5.39 11.23 -7.38
CA VAL A 79 5.85 12.29 -8.27
C VAL A 79 7.01 13.07 -7.65
N ASN A 80 7.90 13.60 -8.47
CA ASN A 80 8.91 14.56 -8.04
C ASN A 80 8.36 15.99 -7.99
N ASN A 81 9.20 16.97 -7.63
CA ASN A 81 8.83 18.39 -7.53
C ASN A 81 8.41 19.04 -8.87
N LEU A 82 8.60 18.33 -9.99
CA LEU A 82 8.20 18.76 -11.33
C LEU A 82 6.98 17.98 -11.84
N GLY A 83 6.39 17.09 -11.04
CA GLY A 83 5.21 16.31 -11.41
C GLY A 83 5.50 15.06 -12.26
N TYR A 84 6.76 14.68 -12.43
CA TYR A 84 7.13 13.46 -13.15
C TYR A 84 7.14 12.23 -12.23
N PRO A 85 6.76 11.04 -12.75
CA PRO A 85 6.79 9.80 -11.99
C PRO A 85 8.22 9.47 -11.52
N ARG A 86 8.35 8.99 -10.27
CA ARG A 86 9.64 8.69 -9.63
C ARG A 86 9.76 7.23 -9.18
N THR A 87 8.89 6.79 -8.28
CA THR A 87 8.83 5.41 -7.80
C THR A 87 7.40 4.89 -7.88
N ILE A 88 7.23 3.58 -8.05
CA ILE A 88 5.91 2.96 -7.98
C ILE A 88 5.35 3.23 -6.57
N SER A 89 4.10 3.68 -6.51
CA SER A 89 3.40 3.92 -5.26
C SER A 89 3.24 2.60 -4.52
N GLN A 90 3.44 2.63 -3.21
CA GLN A 90 3.13 1.46 -2.40
C GLN A 90 1.63 1.19 -2.46
N GLN A 91 0.76 2.19 -2.25
CA GLN A 91 -0.67 1.97 -2.49
C GLN A 91 -1.00 1.90 -3.98
N GLN A 92 -1.66 0.82 -4.42
CA GLN A 92 -2.07 0.54 -5.81
C GLN A 92 -3.50 0.00 -5.85
N ASP A 93 -4.20 0.24 -6.96
CA ASP A 93 -5.51 -0.37 -7.23
C ASP A 93 -5.31 -1.67 -8.01
N TRP A 94 -5.01 -2.75 -7.29
CA TRP A 94 -4.66 -4.03 -7.89
C TRP A 94 -5.88 -4.72 -8.51
N LYS A 95 -5.71 -5.23 -9.74
CA LYS A 95 -6.69 -6.10 -10.37
C LYS A 95 -6.46 -7.55 -9.92
N VAL A 96 -7.29 -8.00 -9.01
CA VAL A 96 -7.31 -9.38 -8.52
C VAL A 96 -8.05 -10.27 -9.52
N SER A 97 -7.51 -11.46 -9.78
CA SER A 97 -8.09 -12.40 -10.72
C SER A 97 -9.41 -12.98 -10.20
N PRO A 98 -10.44 -13.12 -11.05
CA PRO A 98 -11.73 -13.71 -10.66
C PRO A 98 -11.59 -15.10 -10.05
N GLU A 99 -10.62 -15.89 -10.54
CA GLU A 99 -10.34 -17.25 -10.08
C GLU A 99 -10.08 -17.30 -8.57
N TYR A 100 -9.40 -16.29 -8.01
CA TYR A 100 -9.15 -16.21 -6.57
C TYR A 100 -10.42 -15.93 -5.75
N PHE A 101 -11.37 -15.15 -6.28
CA PHE A 101 -12.67 -14.94 -5.61
C PHE A 101 -13.56 -16.17 -5.64
N GLU A 102 -13.40 -17.04 -6.64
CA GLU A 102 -14.07 -18.33 -6.70
C GLU A 102 -13.45 -19.31 -5.69
N ALA A 103 -12.11 -19.33 -5.59
CA ALA A 103 -11.38 -20.19 -4.66
C ALA A 103 -11.71 -19.93 -3.17
N ILE A 104 -12.01 -18.67 -2.78
CA ILE A 104 -12.44 -18.35 -1.40
C ILE A 104 -13.83 -18.93 -1.08
N LYS A 105 -14.68 -19.14 -2.09
CA LYS A 105 -16.05 -19.65 -1.87
C LYS A 105 -16.08 -21.18 -1.73
N ASP A 106 -14.96 -21.84 -2.00
CA ASP A 106 -14.84 -23.28 -1.82
C ASP A 106 -14.56 -23.59 -0.34
N ASN A 107 -15.47 -24.35 0.29
CA ASN A 107 -15.35 -24.71 1.71
C ASN A 107 -14.19 -25.69 1.98
N ASP A 108 -13.67 -26.34 0.93
CA ASP A 108 -12.55 -27.28 1.04
C ASP A 108 -11.19 -26.59 0.83
N ASN A 109 -11.18 -25.27 0.60
CA ASN A 109 -9.96 -24.48 0.45
C ASN A 109 -9.52 -23.88 1.79
N TYR A 110 -8.29 -24.19 2.21
CA TYR A 110 -7.72 -23.77 3.49
C TYR A 110 -6.97 -22.42 3.40
N GLY A 111 -7.20 -21.62 2.36
CA GLY A 111 -6.49 -20.36 2.14
C GLY A 111 -7.40 -19.14 2.00
N GLU A 112 -6.83 -17.96 2.25
CA GLU A 112 -7.52 -16.68 2.16
C GLU A 112 -6.70 -15.65 1.36
N ILE A 113 -7.39 -14.65 0.79
CA ILE A 113 -6.71 -13.49 0.20
C ILE A 113 -6.35 -12.52 1.31
N ILE A 114 -5.06 -12.29 1.48
CA ILE A 114 -4.51 -11.31 2.41
C ILE A 114 -4.03 -10.10 1.61
N VAL A 115 -4.08 -8.93 2.24
CA VAL A 115 -3.57 -7.68 1.66
C VAL A 115 -2.42 -7.19 2.51
N CYS A 116 -1.23 -7.10 1.90
CA CYS A 116 -0.05 -6.50 2.53
C CYS A 116 -0.33 -5.04 2.92
N PHE A 117 0.38 -4.50 3.91
CA PHE A 117 0.27 -3.09 4.33
C PHE A 117 0.47 -2.10 3.18
N CYS A 118 1.28 -2.46 2.18
CA CYS A 118 1.42 -1.69 0.95
C CYS A 118 0.31 -1.98 -0.08
N SER A 119 -0.88 -2.40 0.33
CA SER A 119 -2.02 -2.79 -0.52
C SER A 119 -1.82 -3.99 -1.46
N TYR A 120 -0.64 -4.62 -1.53
CA TYR A 120 -0.41 -5.76 -2.43
C TYR A 120 -1.24 -6.97 -2.01
N PRO A 121 -2.13 -7.49 -2.86
CA PRO A 121 -2.96 -8.63 -2.52
C PRO A 121 -2.23 -9.92 -2.88
N TYR A 122 -2.33 -10.91 -2.00
CA TYR A 122 -1.77 -12.23 -2.21
C TYR A 122 -2.70 -13.29 -1.62
N PHE A 123 -2.66 -14.48 -2.17
CA PHE A 123 -3.35 -15.64 -1.60
C PHE A 123 -2.38 -16.39 -0.69
N HIS A 124 -2.81 -16.66 0.53
CA HIS A 124 -2.08 -17.44 1.51
C HIS A 124 -2.85 -18.72 1.75
N GLY A 125 -2.25 -19.87 1.42
CA GLY A 125 -2.93 -21.16 1.49
C GLY A 125 -2.03 -22.30 1.94
N GLU A 126 -2.68 -23.36 2.41
CA GLU A 126 -2.02 -24.57 2.90
C GLU A 126 -1.84 -25.60 1.78
N ALA A 127 -0.60 -25.99 1.50
CA ALA A 127 -0.30 -27.12 0.62
C ALA A 127 0.51 -28.17 1.40
N VAL A 128 -0.17 -29.22 1.86
CA VAL A 128 0.38 -30.53 2.26
C VAL A 128 1.68 -30.46 3.10
N GLU A 129 1.69 -29.64 4.16
CA GLU A 129 2.77 -29.45 5.18
C GLU A 129 3.56 -28.13 5.14
N CYS A 130 3.28 -27.19 4.23
CA CYS A 130 3.77 -25.81 4.38
C CYS A 130 2.80 -24.74 3.84
N TRP A 131 2.75 -23.59 4.54
CA TRP A 131 2.08 -22.39 4.08
C TRP A 131 2.86 -21.76 2.93
N HIS A 132 2.17 -21.44 1.83
CA HIS A 132 2.78 -20.75 0.70
C HIS A 132 1.93 -19.56 0.27
N SER A 133 2.62 -18.50 -0.14
CA SER A 133 2.01 -17.28 -0.64
C SER A 133 2.19 -17.19 -2.15
N VAL A 134 1.08 -16.98 -2.86
CA VAL A 134 1.06 -16.77 -4.32
C VAL A 134 0.35 -15.46 -4.64
N THR A 135 0.79 -14.81 -5.71
CA THR A 135 0.12 -13.60 -6.23
C THR A 135 -1.29 -13.87 -6.69
N CYS A 136 -2.24 -12.98 -6.37
CA CYS A 136 -3.62 -13.08 -6.85
C CYS A 136 -3.96 -12.15 -8.02
N LEU A 137 -2.95 -11.55 -8.65
CA LEU A 137 -3.15 -10.60 -9.76
C LEU A 137 -3.45 -11.31 -11.09
N VAL A 138 -4.33 -10.71 -11.91
CA VAL A 138 -4.79 -11.24 -13.21
C VAL A 138 -3.63 -11.69 -14.12
N ASP A 139 -2.54 -10.91 -14.18
CA ASP A 139 -1.46 -11.09 -15.16
C ASP A 139 -0.11 -11.48 -14.51
N ASP A 140 -0.11 -11.95 -13.26
CA ASP A 140 1.14 -12.28 -12.55
C ASP A 140 1.49 -13.77 -12.61
N HIS A 141 0.80 -14.52 -13.49
CA HIS A 141 1.12 -15.89 -13.91
C HIS A 141 1.32 -16.90 -12.76
N GLY A 142 0.64 -16.72 -11.63
CA GLY A 142 0.74 -17.63 -10.49
C GLY A 142 2.14 -17.67 -9.86
N ARG A 143 2.90 -16.58 -9.97
CA ARG A 143 4.23 -16.46 -9.37
C ARG A 143 4.18 -16.69 -7.85
N GLU A 144 5.05 -17.57 -7.38
CA GLU A 144 5.34 -17.77 -5.95
C GLU A 144 6.04 -16.53 -5.37
N ILE A 145 5.61 -16.09 -4.19
CA ILE A 145 6.16 -14.92 -3.52
C ILE A 145 6.40 -15.21 -2.03
N HIS A 146 7.64 -15.02 -1.58
CA HIS A 146 7.98 -15.08 -0.15
C HIS A 146 8.03 -13.70 0.49
N SER A 147 8.28 -12.66 -0.31
CA SER A 147 8.28 -11.27 0.12
C SER A 147 7.43 -10.45 -0.83
N CYS A 148 6.87 -9.37 -0.32
CA CYS A 148 6.01 -8.49 -1.10
C CYS A 148 6.81 -7.89 -2.25
N PRO A 149 6.40 -8.08 -3.52
CA PRO A 149 7.13 -7.52 -4.65
C PRO A 149 7.04 -5.99 -4.72
N ASN A 150 6.17 -5.37 -3.91
CA ASN A 150 5.95 -3.94 -3.88
C ASN A 150 6.71 -3.23 -2.74
N CYS A 151 6.73 -3.79 -1.52
CA CYS A 151 7.43 -3.19 -0.38
C CYS A 151 8.54 -4.07 0.23
N HIS A 152 8.75 -5.27 -0.30
CA HIS A 152 9.78 -6.23 0.12
C HIS A 152 9.67 -6.78 1.55
N ILE A 153 8.58 -6.51 2.27
CA ILE A 153 8.30 -7.17 3.55
C ILE A 153 8.07 -8.67 3.37
N SER A 154 8.45 -9.49 4.35
CA SER A 154 8.13 -10.93 4.32
C SER A 154 6.62 -11.14 4.29
N LEU A 155 6.16 -12.10 3.47
CA LEU A 155 4.75 -12.53 3.35
C LEU A 155 4.53 -13.96 3.85
N VAL A 156 5.61 -14.64 4.23
CA VAL A 156 5.58 -15.89 4.95
C VAL A 156 6.01 -15.59 6.36
N ASP A 157 5.14 -15.94 7.31
CA ASP A 157 5.55 -16.23 8.67
C ASP A 157 6.35 -17.52 8.55
N GLU A 158 7.68 -17.40 8.41
CA GLU A 158 8.53 -18.52 8.80
C GLU A 158 8.20 -18.75 10.27
N LEU A 159 7.37 -19.74 10.54
CA LEU A 159 7.14 -20.28 11.87
C LEU A 159 8.49 -20.82 12.36
N ASP A 160 9.38 -19.93 12.77
CA ASP A 160 10.28 -20.24 13.84
C ASP A 160 9.37 -20.27 15.08
N ASP A 161 9.09 -21.46 15.61
CA ASP A 161 8.32 -21.74 16.83
C ASP A 161 8.92 -21.03 18.09
N ASN A 162 9.78 -20.03 17.93
CA ASN A 162 10.40 -19.19 18.94
C ASN A 162 10.28 -17.66 18.70
N SER A 163 9.58 -17.16 17.69
CA SER A 163 9.57 -15.71 17.44
C SER A 163 8.45 -14.97 18.19
N ASP A 164 8.76 -14.50 19.39
CA ASP A 164 8.10 -13.32 19.99
C ASP A 164 8.28 -12.06 19.10
N ASP A 165 9.13 -12.14 18.06
CA ASP A 165 9.55 -11.04 17.18
C ASP A 165 8.48 -10.55 16.18
N PHE A 166 7.40 -11.31 15.92
CA PHE A 166 6.38 -10.89 14.94
C PHE A 166 5.56 -9.67 15.43
N TYR A 167 5.45 -9.48 16.74
CA TYR A 167 4.81 -8.31 17.32
C TYR A 167 5.71 -7.05 17.32
N GLU A 168 7.03 -7.20 17.20
CA GLU A 168 7.96 -6.06 17.14
C GLU A 168 7.90 -5.34 15.78
N GLN A 169 7.69 -6.07 14.68
CA GLN A 169 7.70 -5.49 13.33
C GLN A 169 6.49 -4.58 13.03
N ILE A 170 5.38 -4.76 13.76
CA ILE A 170 4.17 -3.95 13.64
C ILE A 170 4.35 -2.55 14.29
N THR A 171 5.33 -2.40 15.19
CA THR A 171 5.56 -1.13 15.89
C THR A 171 6.76 -0.35 15.39
N GLN A 172 7.58 -0.92 14.51
CA GLN A 172 8.72 -0.21 13.90
C GLN A 172 8.26 0.73 12.77
N PRO A 173 8.51 2.05 12.87
CA PRO A 173 8.25 2.97 11.77
C PRO A 173 9.14 2.65 10.57
N ALA A 174 8.59 2.74 9.36
CA ALA A 174 9.30 2.39 8.12
C ALA A 174 10.63 3.17 7.93
N VAL A 175 10.72 4.39 8.42
CA VAL A 175 11.94 5.23 8.38
C VAL A 175 13.02 4.82 9.38
N CYS A 176 12.69 3.93 10.32
CA CYS A 176 13.61 3.38 11.30
C CYS A 176 14.18 2.02 10.87
N ILE A 177 13.66 1.42 9.79
CA ILE A 177 14.15 0.14 9.27
C ILE A 177 15.62 0.31 8.85
N GLY A 178 16.51 -0.45 9.49
CA GLY A 178 17.96 -0.42 9.24
C GLY A 178 18.73 0.73 9.91
N CYS A 179 18.06 1.53 10.75
CA CYS A 179 18.71 2.59 11.52
C CYS A 179 19.44 2.03 12.75
N ALA A 180 20.70 2.38 12.95
CA ALA A 180 21.51 2.04 14.12
C ALA A 180 20.95 2.61 15.44
N ASN A 181 20.11 3.64 15.35
CA ASN A 181 19.46 4.26 16.51
C ASN A 181 18.12 3.61 16.85
N TYR A 182 17.64 2.65 16.05
CA TYR A 182 16.43 1.90 16.40
C TYR A 182 16.67 1.08 17.66
N HIS A 183 15.71 1.13 18.58
CA HIS A 183 15.79 0.52 19.90
C HIS A 183 14.71 -0.53 20.10
N GLY A 184 13.44 -0.18 19.84
CA GLY A 184 12.32 -1.13 19.77
C GLY A 184 11.94 -1.86 21.06
N GLN A 185 12.33 -1.36 22.25
CA GLN A 185 12.13 -2.06 23.53
C GLN A 185 11.07 -1.40 24.41
N GLU A 186 10.29 -2.22 25.11
CA GLU A 186 9.33 -1.78 26.12
C GLU A 186 9.97 -1.62 27.49
N TYR A 187 9.77 -0.47 28.13
CA TYR A 187 10.18 -0.19 29.49
C TYR A 187 8.96 0.15 30.33
N ALA A 188 8.61 -0.71 31.28
CA ALA A 188 7.56 -0.44 32.26
C ALA A 188 6.26 0.11 31.62
N GLU A 189 5.76 -0.57 30.58
CA GLU A 189 4.54 -0.24 29.81
C GLU A 189 4.67 0.90 28.77
N GLU A 190 5.86 1.48 28.58
CA GLU A 190 6.14 2.42 27.48
C GLU A 190 7.09 1.81 26.44
N LEU A 191 6.62 1.72 25.19
CA LEU A 191 7.44 1.30 24.05
C LEU A 191 8.35 2.44 23.58
N LEU A 192 9.66 2.22 23.64
CA LEU A 192 10.68 3.15 23.13
C LEU A 192 11.26 2.65 21.81
N ILE A 193 10.90 3.34 20.73
CA ILE A 193 11.18 2.94 19.35
C ILE A 193 12.62 3.27 18.94
N CYS A 194 13.16 4.44 19.31
CA CYS A 194 14.49 4.89 18.87
C CYS A 194 15.20 5.67 19.98
N ALA A 195 16.53 5.53 20.05
CA ALA A 195 17.39 6.19 21.04
C ALA A 195 17.42 7.72 20.90
N VAL A 196 17.10 8.24 19.71
CA VAL A 196 17.02 9.68 19.42
C VAL A 196 15.57 10.16 19.40
N HIS A 197 14.66 9.33 18.88
CA HIS A 197 13.23 9.61 18.76
C HIS A 197 12.43 8.56 19.53
N PRO A 198 12.13 8.78 20.82
CA PRO A 198 11.52 7.79 21.71
C PRO A 198 10.27 7.11 21.15
N TYR A 199 9.47 7.83 20.36
CA TYR A 199 8.23 7.34 19.75
C TYR A 199 8.35 7.12 18.23
N GLY A 200 9.57 7.04 17.71
CA GLY A 200 9.83 6.92 16.29
C GLY A 200 9.81 8.26 15.57
N TRP A 201 10.29 8.26 14.32
CA TRP A 201 10.18 9.41 13.44
C TRP A 201 8.99 9.24 12.51
N ASP A 202 8.18 10.29 12.40
CA ASP A 202 6.91 10.31 11.66
C ASP A 202 7.04 10.88 10.24
N GLY A 203 8.15 11.55 9.93
CA GLY A 203 8.42 12.09 8.60
C GLY A 203 8.88 11.03 7.59
N VAL A 204 9.02 11.44 6.32
CA VAL A 204 9.37 10.58 5.17
C VAL A 204 10.81 10.04 5.18
N SER A 205 11.70 10.63 5.97
CA SER A 205 13.09 10.20 6.17
C SER A 205 13.54 10.64 7.55
N CYS A 206 14.11 9.73 8.35
CA CYS A 206 14.66 10.06 9.65
C CYS A 206 15.90 10.97 9.48
N PRO A 207 15.93 12.18 10.08
CA PRO A 207 17.08 13.07 9.99
C PRO A 207 18.32 12.52 10.71
N ASP A 208 18.10 11.63 11.68
CA ASP A 208 19.14 10.99 12.50
C ASP A 208 19.37 9.53 12.08
N PHE A 209 19.10 9.20 10.81
CA PHE A 209 19.36 7.87 10.28
C PHE A 209 20.86 7.59 10.25
N ALA A 210 21.32 6.62 11.04
CA ALA A 210 22.69 6.14 11.04
C ALA A 210 22.71 4.67 10.61
N VAL A 211 23.71 4.25 9.83
CA VAL A 211 23.88 2.85 9.45
C VAL A 211 24.87 2.21 10.42
N ASN A 212 24.58 0.99 10.91
CA ASN A 212 25.56 0.22 11.67
C ASN A 212 26.70 -0.20 10.73
N ASN A 213 27.87 0.43 10.89
CA ASN A 213 29.08 0.07 10.16
C ASN A 213 29.86 -1.02 10.91
N ASN A 214 29.24 -2.18 11.13
CA ASN A 214 29.93 -3.37 11.64
C ASN A 214 30.06 -4.43 10.56
#